data_AF-A0A2T3W9E1-F1
#
_entry.id   AF-A0A2T3W9E1-F1
#
_cell.length_a   1.000
_cell.length_b   1.000
_cell.length_c   1.000
_cell.angle_alpha   90.00
_cell.angle_beta   90.00
_cell.angle_gamma   90.00
#
_symmetry.space_group_name_H-M   'P 1'
#
loop_
_entity.id
_entity.type
_entity.pdbx_description
1 polymer ?
#
loop_
_entity_poly.entity_id
_entity_poly.type
_entity_poly.pdbx_seq_one_letter_code
_entity_poly.pdbx_strand_id
1 'polypeptide(L)'
;MTAPQWRTAALAALWALVAATLALCAYSLWSGWPPSELGWLGALRTLLSAVVLVWWTQVFARYAQALKTEDDDGVLRSLRGLFPWLTALRLALWLMTVFLFAAGAVPEVHLVALTALLMAELGFILAKNAVYGTLARVAPAPLDLAGRAALLSWLNASAALSLAIGVVNVVPVAGLTEARPLADLLVYGLHAALDVTAALLALGAVRRAPRVE
;
A
#
# COMPACT_ATOMS: atom_id res chain seq x y z
N MET A 1 2.84 16.25 20.06
CA MET A 1 3.92 15.81 19.15
C MET A 1 4.38 16.97 18.27
N THR A 2 5.67 17.26 18.27
CA THR A 2 6.31 18.28 17.42
C THR A 2 6.52 17.76 15.98
N ALA A 3 6.84 18.64 15.03
CA ALA A 3 7.08 18.23 13.63
C ALA A 3 8.21 17.18 13.48
N PRO A 4 9.35 17.29 14.18
CA PRO A 4 10.38 16.24 14.19
C PRO A 4 9.87 14.90 14.73
N GLN A 5 9.05 14.91 15.79
CA GLN A 5 8.49 13.68 16.38
C GLN A 5 7.55 12.96 15.42
N TRP A 6 6.66 13.69 14.74
CA TRP A 6 5.79 13.12 13.70
C TRP A 6 6.58 12.51 12.56
N ARG A 7 7.63 13.19 12.11
CA ARG A 7 8.52 12.69 11.07
C ARG A 7 9.20 11.39 11.50
N THR A 8 9.80 11.35 12.68
CA THR A 8 10.49 10.15 13.19
C THR A 8 9.52 8.99 13.34
N ALA A 9 8.32 9.23 13.90
CA ALA A 9 7.28 8.20 14.02
C ALA A 9 6.84 7.67 12.65
N ALA A 10 6.62 8.55 11.67
CA ALA A 10 6.26 8.16 10.31
C ALA A 10 7.35 7.31 9.66
N LEU A 11 8.62 7.71 9.75
CA LEU A 11 9.74 6.95 9.18
C LEU A 11 9.92 5.60 9.85
N ALA A 12 9.80 5.54 11.18
CA ALA A 12 9.85 4.28 11.92
C ALA A 12 8.74 3.32 11.45
N ALA A 13 7.50 3.80 11.33
CA ALA A 13 6.38 2.99 10.87
C ALA A 13 6.52 2.55 9.40
N LEU A 14 7.04 3.41 8.52
CA LEU A 14 7.29 3.07 7.13
C LEU A 14 8.38 2.00 6.98
N TRP A 15 9.48 2.11 7.73
CA TRP A 15 10.52 1.06 7.73
C TRP A 15 10.05 -0.24 8.37
N ALA A 16 9.24 -0.17 9.43
CA ALA A 16 8.57 -1.34 9.97
C ALA A 16 7.66 -1.98 8.92
N LEU A 17 6.91 -1.20 8.14
CA LEU A 17 6.07 -1.70 7.06
C LEU A 17 6.88 -2.34 5.93
N VAL A 18 8.05 -1.81 5.58
CA VAL A 18 9.00 -2.46 4.65
C VAL A 18 9.37 -3.85 5.16
N ALA A 19 9.85 -3.93 6.41
CA ALA A 19 10.26 -5.19 7.02
C ALA A 19 9.09 -6.18 7.08
N ALA A 20 7.90 -5.73 7.48
CA ALA A 20 6.71 -6.55 7.53
C ALA A 20 6.25 -7.03 6.14
N THR A 21 6.41 -6.21 5.10
CA THR A 21 6.06 -6.59 3.73
C THR A 21 7.03 -7.62 3.17
N LEU A 22 8.32 -7.51 3.48
CA LEU A 22 9.31 -8.55 3.16
C LEU A 22 9.04 -9.85 3.92
N ALA A 23 8.74 -9.74 5.22
CA ALA A 23 8.36 -10.88 6.04
C ALA A 23 7.08 -11.56 5.51
N LEU A 24 6.07 -10.78 5.09
CA LEU A 24 4.85 -11.31 4.46
C LEU A 24 5.17 -12.04 3.15
N CYS A 25 6.09 -11.51 2.33
CA CYS A 25 6.53 -12.18 1.11
C CYS A 25 7.19 -13.53 1.43
N ALA A 26 8.12 -13.56 2.38
CA ALA A 26 8.79 -14.78 2.81
C ALA A 26 7.79 -15.79 3.41
N TYR A 27 6.87 -15.32 4.24
CA TYR A 27 5.80 -16.12 4.81
C TYR A 27 4.89 -16.72 3.74
N SER A 28 4.48 -15.95 2.73
CA SER A 28 3.61 -16.44 1.65
C SER A 28 4.31 -17.54 0.83
N LEU A 29 5.61 -17.40 0.59
CA LEU A 29 6.42 -18.42 -0.10
C LEU A 29 6.63 -19.68 0.75
N TRP A 30 6.82 -19.51 2.07
CA TRP A 30 7.07 -20.62 2.98
C TRP A 30 5.81 -21.41 3.34
N SER A 31 4.72 -20.71 3.67
CA SER A 31 3.44 -21.31 4.06
C SER A 31 2.66 -21.88 2.86
N GLY A 32 2.94 -21.41 1.64
CA GLY A 32 2.15 -21.72 0.45
C GLY A 32 0.75 -21.09 0.46
N TRP A 33 0.46 -20.19 1.40
CA TRP A 33 -0.83 -19.54 1.54
C TRP A 33 -0.83 -18.11 0.94
N PRO A 34 -1.85 -17.71 0.15
CA PRO A 34 -3.04 -18.47 -0.22
C PRO A 34 -2.75 -19.56 -1.27
N PRO A 35 -3.44 -20.72 -1.19
CA PRO A 35 -3.22 -21.84 -2.09
C PRO A 35 -3.69 -21.44 -3.49
N SER A 36 -2.74 -21.26 -4.40
CA SER A 36 -3.02 -21.03 -5.82
C SER A 36 -1.83 -21.42 -6.67
N GLU A 37 -2.09 -21.88 -7.89
CA GLU A 37 -1.06 -22.12 -8.90
C GLU A 37 -0.29 -20.83 -9.27
N LEU A 38 -0.88 -19.68 -8.93
CA LEU A 38 -0.32 -18.34 -9.15
C LEU A 38 0.27 -17.72 -7.87
N GLY A 39 0.50 -18.50 -6.82
CA GLY A 39 1.00 -18.00 -5.53
C GLY A 39 2.35 -17.26 -5.66
N TRP A 40 3.19 -17.67 -6.61
CA TRP A 40 4.45 -17.01 -6.93
C TRP A 40 4.27 -15.59 -7.49
N LEU A 41 3.19 -15.31 -8.25
CA LEU A 41 2.85 -13.96 -8.71
C LEU A 41 2.43 -13.08 -7.54
N GLY A 42 1.69 -13.65 -6.59
CA GLY A 42 1.34 -12.98 -5.33
C GLY A 42 2.58 -12.58 -4.54
N ALA A 43 3.55 -13.50 -4.40
CA ALA A 43 4.83 -13.22 -3.76
C ALA A 43 5.65 -12.17 -4.52
N LEU A 44 5.76 -12.28 -5.85
CA LEU A 44 6.43 -11.28 -6.70
C LEU A 44 5.81 -9.88 -6.53
N ARG A 45 4.48 -9.79 -6.52
CA ARG A 45 3.75 -8.54 -6.26
C ARG A 45 4.09 -7.97 -4.87
N THR A 46 4.18 -8.81 -3.86
CA THR A 46 4.52 -8.40 -2.48
C THR A 46 5.97 -7.93 -2.38
N LEU A 47 6.91 -8.64 -3.02
CA LEU A 47 8.31 -8.24 -3.10
C LEU A 47 8.48 -6.89 -3.81
N LEU A 48 7.86 -6.73 -4.99
CA LEU A 48 7.87 -5.45 -5.72
C LEU A 48 7.26 -4.32 -4.89
N SER A 49 6.21 -4.61 -4.11
CA SER A 49 5.62 -3.64 -3.19
C SER A 49 6.62 -3.19 -2.12
N ALA A 50 7.39 -4.11 -1.55
CA ALA A 50 8.43 -3.79 -0.57
C ALA A 50 9.54 -2.93 -1.19
N VAL A 51 10.01 -3.26 -2.40
CA VAL A 51 11.04 -2.48 -3.10
C VAL A 51 10.57 -1.05 -3.40
N VAL A 52 9.35 -0.90 -3.94
CA VAL A 52 8.75 0.42 -4.16
C VAL A 52 8.60 1.19 -2.86
N LEU A 53 8.22 0.52 -1.77
CA LEU A 53 8.06 1.14 -0.46
C LEU A 53 9.41 1.62 0.12
N VAL A 54 10.52 0.92 -0.12
CA VAL A 54 11.87 1.38 0.26
C VAL A 54 12.17 2.73 -0.37
N TRP A 55 12.04 2.83 -1.69
CA TRP A 55 12.34 4.08 -2.40
C TRP A 55 11.35 5.19 -2.03
N TRP A 56 10.07 4.86 -1.90
CA TRP A 56 9.07 5.81 -1.44
C TRP A 56 9.41 6.36 -0.05
N THR A 57 9.82 5.49 0.89
CA THR A 57 10.20 5.88 2.26
C THR A 57 11.42 6.81 2.25
N GLN A 58 12.40 6.55 1.39
CA GLN A 58 13.58 7.41 1.24
C GLN A 58 13.24 8.79 0.67
N VAL A 59 12.42 8.86 -0.38
CA VAL A 59 11.95 10.13 -0.95
C VAL A 59 11.09 10.88 0.09
N PHE A 60 10.21 10.18 0.78
CA PHE A 60 9.37 10.75 1.84
C PHE A 60 10.20 11.34 2.98
N ALA A 61 11.29 10.66 3.37
CA ALA A 61 12.19 11.13 4.43
C ALA A 61 12.80 12.49 4.11
N ARG A 62 13.13 12.77 2.84
CA ARG A 62 13.64 14.07 2.37
C ARG A 62 12.51 15.10 2.27
N TYR A 63 11.41 14.71 1.64
CA TYR A 63 10.22 15.56 1.49
C TYR A 63 9.69 16.08 2.83
N ALA A 64 9.64 15.23 3.85
CA ALA A 64 9.18 15.60 5.20
C ALA A 64 10.11 16.60 5.93
N GLN A 65 11.32 16.85 5.41
CA GLN A 65 12.23 17.91 5.91
C GLN A 65 12.25 19.13 4.99
N ALA A 66 11.34 19.20 4.02
CA ALA A 66 11.35 20.21 2.96
C ALA A 66 12.64 20.20 2.11
N LEU A 67 13.33 19.05 2.03
CA LEU A 67 14.50 18.90 1.17
C LEU A 67 14.06 18.48 -0.23
N LYS A 68 14.54 19.24 -1.22
CA LYS A 68 14.34 18.95 -2.64
C LYS A 68 15.00 17.61 -3.01
N THR A 69 14.30 16.82 -3.80
CA THR A 69 14.87 15.64 -4.48
C THR A 69 14.99 15.96 -5.96
N GLU A 70 16.21 16.09 -6.46
CA GLU A 70 16.48 16.41 -7.87
C GLU A 70 15.93 15.32 -8.81
N ASP A 71 15.56 15.70 -10.04
CA ASP A 71 14.93 14.78 -11.00
C ASP A 71 15.87 13.68 -11.50
N ASP A 72 17.19 13.90 -11.41
CA ASP A 72 18.24 12.93 -11.76
C ASP A 72 18.60 11.97 -10.60
N ASP A 73 18.06 12.21 -9.40
CA ASP A 73 18.28 11.36 -8.23
C ASP A 73 17.89 9.90 -8.53
N GLY A 74 18.81 8.99 -8.28
CA GLY A 74 18.64 7.57 -8.61
C GLY A 74 17.46 6.91 -7.89
N VAL A 75 17.14 7.35 -6.67
CA VAL A 75 16.02 6.81 -5.88
C VAL A 75 14.70 7.28 -6.47
N LEU A 76 14.60 8.57 -6.79
CA LEU A 76 13.39 9.13 -7.41
C LEU A 76 13.15 8.55 -8.81
N ARG A 77 14.20 8.39 -9.62
CA ARG A 77 14.09 7.75 -10.94
C ARG A 77 13.68 6.28 -10.83
N SER A 78 14.26 5.54 -9.90
CA SER A 78 13.91 4.14 -9.66
C SER A 78 12.45 4.00 -9.21
N LEU A 79 12.00 4.88 -8.30
CA LEU A 79 10.60 4.95 -7.89
C LEU A 79 9.69 5.19 -9.10
N ARG A 80 9.95 6.24 -9.89
CA ARG A 80 9.18 6.60 -11.09
C ARG A 80 9.14 5.49 -12.13
N GLY A 81 10.23 4.74 -12.27
CA GLY A 81 10.33 3.61 -13.18
C GLY A 81 9.52 2.40 -12.73
N LEU A 82 9.56 2.04 -11.44
CA LEU A 82 9.02 0.75 -10.96
C LEU A 82 7.58 0.80 -10.46
N PHE A 83 7.13 1.91 -9.87
CA PHE A 83 5.75 1.96 -9.34
C PHE A 83 4.67 1.72 -10.43
N PRO A 84 4.84 2.12 -11.70
CA PRO A 84 3.89 1.80 -12.76
C PRO A 84 3.79 0.29 -13.02
N TRP A 85 4.92 -0.43 -13.03
CA TRP A 85 4.96 -1.88 -13.19
C TRP A 85 4.24 -2.60 -12.04
N LEU A 86 4.48 -2.16 -10.80
CA LEU A 86 3.76 -2.69 -9.65
C LEU A 86 2.25 -2.47 -9.77
N THR A 87 1.83 -1.31 -10.25
CA THR A 87 0.42 -0.98 -10.44
C THR A 87 -0.20 -1.83 -11.56
N ALA A 88 0.51 -1.99 -12.68
CA ALA A 88 0.08 -2.86 -13.77
C ALA A 88 -0.09 -4.32 -13.31
N LEU A 89 0.87 -4.84 -12.54
CA LEU A 89 0.77 -6.20 -11.98
C LEU A 89 -0.44 -6.33 -11.03
N ARG A 90 -0.68 -5.33 -10.16
CA ARG A 90 -1.86 -5.32 -9.28
C ARG A 90 -3.17 -5.32 -10.06
N LEU A 91 -3.27 -4.51 -11.11
CA LEU A 91 -4.45 -4.45 -11.97
C LEU A 91 -4.65 -5.73 -12.77
N ALA A 92 -3.58 -6.35 -13.26
CA ALA A 92 -3.65 -7.63 -13.96
C ALA A 92 -4.18 -8.74 -13.04
N LEU A 93 -3.63 -8.85 -11.83
CA LEU A 93 -4.09 -9.84 -10.84
C LEU A 93 -5.54 -9.58 -10.42
N TRP A 94 -5.92 -8.32 -10.17
CA TRP A 94 -7.30 -7.96 -9.89
C TRP A 94 -8.24 -8.33 -11.04
N LEU A 95 -7.85 -8.07 -12.29
CA LEU A 95 -8.64 -8.39 -13.47
C LEU A 95 -8.79 -9.91 -13.65
N MET A 96 -7.73 -10.68 -13.38
CA MET A 96 -7.81 -12.15 -13.35
C MET A 96 -8.81 -12.63 -12.29
N THR A 97 -8.80 -12.03 -11.10
CA THR A 97 -9.77 -12.31 -10.05
C THR A 97 -11.21 -12.00 -10.50
N VAL A 98 -11.44 -10.87 -11.19
CA VAL A 98 -12.74 -10.54 -11.79
C VAL A 98 -13.19 -11.60 -12.81
N PHE A 99 -12.29 -12.02 -13.71
CA PHE A 99 -12.62 -13.04 -14.71
C PHE A 99 -12.94 -14.40 -14.08
N LEU A 100 -12.19 -14.80 -13.05
CA LEU A 100 -12.42 -16.05 -12.32
C LEU A 100 -13.81 -16.07 -11.69
N PHE A 101 -14.23 -14.95 -11.08
CA PHE A 101 -15.58 -14.84 -10.52
C PHE A 101 -16.67 -14.78 -11.58
N ALA A 102 -16.43 -14.06 -12.68
CA ALA A 102 -17.37 -14.02 -13.81
C ALA A 102 -17.57 -15.39 -14.47
N ALA A 103 -16.55 -16.26 -14.43
CA ALA A 103 -16.62 -17.65 -14.90
C ALA A 103 -17.34 -18.60 -13.92
N GLY A 104 -17.84 -18.10 -12.78
CA GLY A 104 -18.60 -18.89 -11.82
C GLY A 104 -17.76 -19.74 -10.85
N ALA A 105 -16.48 -19.41 -10.66
CA ALA A 105 -15.57 -20.20 -9.82
C ALA A 105 -15.97 -20.28 -8.34
N VAL A 106 -16.81 -19.36 -7.84
CA VAL A 106 -17.28 -19.36 -6.44
C VAL A 106 -18.78 -19.11 -6.37
N PRO A 107 -19.60 -20.12 -6.65
CA PRO A 107 -21.06 -19.97 -6.79
C PRO A 107 -21.78 -19.65 -5.48
N GLU A 108 -21.15 -19.89 -4.33
CA GLU A 108 -21.74 -19.69 -3.00
C GLU A 108 -21.55 -18.26 -2.45
N VAL A 109 -20.83 -17.39 -3.16
CA VAL A 109 -20.51 -16.03 -2.69
C VAL A 109 -21.69 -15.09 -2.85
N HIS A 110 -21.97 -14.32 -1.79
CA HIS A 110 -22.92 -13.22 -1.86
C HIS A 110 -22.44 -12.11 -2.81
N LEU A 111 -23.16 -11.88 -3.92
CA LEU A 111 -22.76 -10.99 -5.02
C LEU A 111 -22.45 -9.55 -4.58
N VAL A 112 -23.21 -9.01 -3.61
CA VAL A 112 -22.98 -7.66 -3.09
C VAL A 112 -21.66 -7.58 -2.32
N ALA A 113 -21.33 -8.61 -1.53
CA ALA A 113 -20.10 -8.63 -0.74
C ALA A 113 -18.89 -8.74 -1.68
N LEU A 114 -18.99 -9.56 -2.72
CA LEU A 114 -17.98 -9.68 -3.76
C LEU A 114 -17.76 -8.37 -4.52
N THR A 115 -18.84 -7.71 -4.94
CA THR A 115 -18.76 -6.43 -5.65
C THR A 115 -18.09 -5.37 -4.76
N ALA A 116 -18.48 -5.30 -3.48
CA ALA A 116 -17.88 -4.39 -2.52
C ALA A 116 -16.38 -4.67 -2.34
N LEU A 117 -15.97 -5.94 -2.24
CA LEU A 117 -14.57 -6.34 -2.15
C LEU A 117 -13.77 -5.92 -3.40
N LEU A 118 -14.26 -6.27 -4.60
CA LEU A 118 -13.59 -5.93 -5.85
C LEU A 118 -13.44 -4.41 -6.04
N MET A 119 -14.44 -3.63 -5.64
CA MET A 119 -14.40 -2.17 -5.70
C MET A 119 -13.44 -1.59 -4.65
N ALA A 120 -13.40 -2.15 -3.44
CA ALA A 120 -12.45 -1.74 -2.41
C ALA A 120 -11.00 -2.04 -2.84
N GLU A 121 -10.75 -3.20 -3.46
CA GLU A 121 -9.44 -3.57 -4.00
C GLU A 121 -9.00 -2.64 -5.12
N LEU A 122 -9.88 -2.39 -6.10
CA LEU A 122 -9.59 -1.46 -7.18
C LEU A 122 -9.29 -0.06 -6.64
N GLY A 123 -10.14 0.44 -5.73
CA GLY A 123 -9.94 1.72 -5.06
C GLY A 123 -8.59 1.78 -4.34
N PHE A 124 -8.23 0.74 -3.61
CA PHE A 124 -6.93 0.62 -2.93
C PHE A 124 -5.75 0.69 -3.89
N ILE A 125 -5.81 -0.04 -5.01
CA ILE A 125 -4.76 -0.03 -6.05
C ILE A 125 -4.57 1.39 -6.59
N LEU A 126 -5.67 2.06 -6.95
CA LEU A 126 -5.64 3.42 -7.49
C LEU A 126 -5.14 4.44 -6.46
N ALA A 127 -5.58 4.34 -5.21
CA ALA A 127 -5.14 5.22 -4.14
C ALA A 127 -3.64 5.07 -3.84
N LYS A 128 -3.12 3.84 -3.75
CA LYS A 128 -1.68 3.60 -3.55
C LYS A 128 -0.85 4.14 -4.72
N ASN A 129 -1.32 3.91 -5.96
CA ASN A 129 -0.68 4.48 -7.14
C ASN A 129 -0.66 6.02 -7.09
N ALA A 130 -1.76 6.64 -6.69
CA ALA A 130 -1.84 8.09 -6.55
C ALA A 130 -0.94 8.63 -5.42
N VAL A 131 -0.78 7.92 -4.30
CA VAL A 131 0.19 8.26 -3.25
C VAL A 131 1.63 8.23 -3.79
N TYR A 132 2.01 7.17 -4.51
CA TYR A 132 3.34 7.03 -5.08
C TYR A 132 3.61 8.10 -6.15
N GLY A 133 2.71 8.24 -7.12
CA GLY A 133 2.82 9.19 -8.20
C GLY A 133 2.76 10.64 -7.74
N THR A 134 1.98 10.96 -6.70
CA THR A 134 1.94 12.32 -6.15
C THR A 134 3.25 12.64 -5.45
N LEU A 135 3.75 11.79 -4.54
CA LEU A 135 5.05 12.03 -3.91
C LEU A 135 6.16 12.19 -4.95
N ALA A 136 6.23 11.31 -5.96
CA ALA A 136 7.25 11.37 -7.01
C ALA A 136 7.18 12.65 -7.86
N ARG A 137 6.00 13.28 -8.01
CA ARG A 137 5.84 14.56 -8.70
C ARG A 137 6.21 15.76 -7.83
N VAL A 138 5.92 15.70 -6.53
CA VAL A 138 6.10 16.85 -5.62
C VAL A 138 7.46 16.84 -4.91
N ALA A 139 8.21 15.74 -4.97
CA ALA A 139 9.54 15.62 -4.35
C ALA A 139 10.57 16.66 -4.83
N PRO A 140 10.58 17.09 -6.11
CA PRO A 140 11.45 18.19 -6.56
C PRO A 140 11.02 19.59 -6.07
N ALA A 141 9.80 19.75 -5.58
CA ALA A 141 9.25 21.02 -5.11
C ALA A 141 8.49 20.82 -3.78
N PRO A 142 9.19 20.49 -2.67
CA PRO A 142 8.55 20.08 -1.42
C PRO A 142 7.76 21.18 -0.71
N LEU A 143 7.97 22.44 -1.11
CA LEU A 143 7.27 23.62 -0.60
C LEU A 143 6.01 23.96 -1.42
N ASP A 144 5.72 23.23 -2.50
CA ASP A 144 4.47 23.39 -3.26
C ASP A 144 3.26 22.97 -2.42
N LEU A 145 2.41 23.96 -2.12
CA LEU A 145 1.22 23.77 -1.29
C LEU A 145 0.15 22.93 -2.00
N ALA A 146 0.01 23.06 -3.32
CA ALA A 146 -0.99 22.30 -4.08
C ALA A 146 -0.61 20.81 -4.12
N GLY A 147 0.65 20.51 -4.44
CA GLY A 147 1.21 19.16 -4.38
C GLY A 147 1.10 18.52 -3.00
N ARG A 148 1.37 19.29 -1.95
CA ARG A 148 1.22 18.83 -0.55
C ARG A 148 -0.24 18.52 -0.20
N ALA A 149 -1.19 19.37 -0.60
CA ALA A 149 -2.61 19.14 -0.37
C ALA A 149 -3.10 17.87 -1.10
N ALA A 150 -2.66 17.66 -2.34
CA ALA A 150 -2.95 16.45 -3.09
C ALA A 150 -2.37 15.20 -2.40
N LEU A 151 -1.12 15.25 -1.93
CA LEU A 151 -0.52 14.12 -1.21
C LEU A 151 -1.28 13.80 0.09
N LEU A 152 -1.72 14.80 0.83
CA LEU A 152 -2.55 14.62 2.03
C LEU A 152 -3.88 13.95 1.71
N SER A 153 -4.56 14.36 0.64
CA SER A 153 -5.82 13.76 0.21
C SER A 153 -5.62 12.27 -0.09
N TRP A 154 -4.60 11.94 -0.88
CA TRP A 154 -4.32 10.55 -1.27
C TRP A 154 -3.85 9.68 -0.12
N LEU A 155 -3.06 10.20 0.82
CA LEU A 155 -2.69 9.47 2.04
C LEU A 155 -3.92 9.16 2.90
N ASN A 156 -4.86 10.10 3.00
CA ASN A 156 -6.11 9.88 3.74
C ASN A 156 -7.00 8.83 3.08
N ALA A 157 -7.20 8.93 1.75
CA ALA A 157 -7.94 7.94 0.98
C ALA A 157 -7.28 6.56 1.07
N SER A 158 -5.95 6.48 0.92
CA SER A 158 -5.21 5.24 1.05
C SER A 158 -5.34 4.63 2.44
N ALA A 159 -5.31 5.42 3.52
CA ALA A 159 -5.46 4.88 4.87
C ALA A 159 -6.85 4.25 5.09
N ALA A 160 -7.91 4.91 4.61
CA ALA A 160 -9.27 4.39 4.69
C ALA A 160 -9.44 3.09 3.88
N LEU A 161 -8.88 3.04 2.66
CA LEU A 161 -8.93 1.85 1.81
C LEU A 161 -8.06 0.71 2.35
N SER A 162 -6.86 1.00 2.89
CA SER A 162 -6.03 0.03 3.59
C SER A 162 -6.79 -0.61 4.76
N LEU A 163 -7.56 0.19 5.52
CA LEU A 163 -8.38 -0.30 6.61
C LEU A 163 -9.50 -1.21 6.09
N ALA A 164 -10.21 -0.80 5.04
CA ALA A 164 -11.26 -1.62 4.43
C ALA A 164 -10.72 -2.99 3.96
N ILE A 165 -9.58 -3.00 3.27
CA ILE A 165 -8.90 -4.24 2.84
C ILE A 165 -8.43 -5.08 4.04
N GLY A 166 -7.91 -4.43 5.09
CA GLY A 166 -7.53 -5.11 6.33
C GLY A 166 -8.71 -5.81 6.99
N VAL A 167 -9.86 -5.14 7.08
CA VAL A 167 -11.09 -5.72 7.65
C VAL A 167 -11.54 -6.91 6.83
N VAL A 168 -11.60 -6.81 5.49
CA VAL A 168 -12.02 -7.95 4.65
C VAL A 168 -11.05 -9.13 4.72
N ASN A 169 -9.75 -8.88 4.96
CA ASN A 169 -8.78 -9.95 5.12
C ASN A 169 -8.86 -10.68 6.47
N VAL A 170 -9.48 -10.07 7.49
CA VAL A 170 -9.58 -10.65 8.84
C VAL A 170 -11.00 -11.17 9.11
N VAL A 171 -12.02 -10.52 8.58
CA VAL A 171 -13.42 -10.91 8.74
C VAL A 171 -13.79 -11.87 7.61
N PRO A 172 -14.13 -13.14 7.92
CA PRO A 172 -14.51 -14.10 6.89
C PRO A 172 -15.77 -13.63 6.16
N VAL A 173 -15.69 -13.54 4.83
CA VAL A 173 -16.86 -13.33 3.98
C VAL A 173 -17.49 -14.70 3.71
N ALA A 174 -18.74 -14.87 4.15
CA ALA A 174 -19.49 -16.12 3.93
C ALA A 174 -19.48 -16.52 2.45
N GLY A 175 -19.13 -17.78 2.17
CA GLY A 175 -19.02 -18.33 0.82
C GLY A 175 -17.72 -18.01 0.06
N LEU A 176 -16.87 -17.10 0.56
CA LEU A 176 -15.64 -16.66 -0.13
C LEU A 176 -14.37 -17.23 0.49
N THR A 177 -14.41 -17.58 1.78
CA THR A 177 -13.23 -18.04 2.51
C THR A 177 -13.59 -19.24 3.38
N GLU A 178 -12.91 -20.38 3.18
CA GLU A 178 -12.87 -21.44 4.18
C GLU A 178 -12.20 -20.92 5.47
N ALA A 179 -12.34 -21.67 6.58
CA ALA A 179 -11.72 -21.32 7.84
C ALA A 179 -10.20 -21.11 7.66
N ARG A 180 -9.74 -19.85 7.73
CA ARG A 180 -8.31 -19.52 7.67
C ARG A 180 -7.63 -19.97 8.96
N PRO A 181 -6.43 -20.56 8.89
CA PRO A 181 -5.60 -20.75 10.07
C PRO A 181 -5.42 -19.43 10.84
N LEU A 182 -5.48 -19.50 12.17
CA LEU A 182 -5.32 -18.31 13.03
C LEU A 182 -4.01 -17.57 12.75
N ALA A 183 -2.93 -18.30 12.44
CA ALA A 183 -1.64 -17.73 12.09
C ALA A 183 -1.74 -16.80 10.87
N ASP A 184 -2.46 -17.19 9.82
CA ASP A 184 -2.66 -16.36 8.63
C ASP A 184 -3.45 -15.09 8.98
N LEU A 185 -4.54 -15.22 9.73
CA LEU A 185 -5.34 -14.07 10.16
C LEU A 185 -4.49 -13.05 10.94
N LEU A 186 -3.62 -13.52 11.82
CA LEU A 186 -2.71 -12.67 12.59
C LEU A 186 -1.67 -12.00 11.70
N VAL A 187 -1.04 -12.73 10.78
CA VAL A 187 -0.01 -12.19 9.88
C VAL A 187 -0.58 -11.13 8.94
N TYR A 188 -1.68 -11.45 8.25
CA TYR A 188 -2.33 -10.52 7.32
C TYR A 188 -2.99 -9.34 8.05
N GLY A 189 -3.61 -9.59 9.22
CA GLY A 189 -4.22 -8.56 10.05
C GLY A 189 -3.20 -7.57 10.62
N LEU A 190 -2.07 -8.07 11.13
CA LEU A 190 -0.98 -7.23 11.64
C LEU A 190 -0.36 -6.40 10.52
N HIS A 191 -0.13 -7.00 9.35
CA HIS A 191 0.38 -6.28 8.18
C HIS A 191 -0.55 -5.14 7.77
N ALA A 192 -1.86 -5.40 7.71
CA ALA A 192 -2.85 -4.37 7.38
C ALA A 192 -2.90 -3.24 8.43
N ALA A 193 -2.87 -3.58 9.72
CA ALA A 193 -2.82 -2.60 10.80
C ALA A 193 -1.58 -1.71 10.69
N LEU A 194 -0.43 -2.28 10.34
CA LEU A 194 0.81 -1.55 10.14
C LEU A 194 0.74 -0.64 8.90
N ASP A 195 0.14 -1.09 7.80
CA ASP A 195 -0.04 -0.27 6.59
C ASP A 195 -0.91 0.96 6.87
N VAL A 196 -2.02 0.78 7.58
CA VAL A 196 -2.90 1.89 8.02
C VAL A 196 -2.13 2.85 8.93
N THR A 197 -1.41 2.32 9.93
CA THR A 197 -0.66 3.13 10.89
C THR A 197 0.43 3.94 10.20
N ALA A 198 1.18 3.34 9.28
CA ALA A 198 2.21 4.01 8.50
C ALA A 198 1.61 5.13 7.62
N ALA A 199 0.46 4.88 6.96
CA ALA A 199 -0.23 5.88 6.16
C ALA A 199 -0.70 7.08 7.01
N LEU A 200 -1.29 6.82 8.19
CA LEU A 200 -1.76 7.87 9.11
C LEU A 200 -0.61 8.68 9.72
N LEU A 201 0.50 8.05 10.08
CA LEU A 201 1.68 8.74 10.57
C LEU A 201 2.35 9.57 9.48
N ALA A 202 2.43 9.04 8.24
CA ALA A 202 2.90 9.79 7.08
C ALA A 202 2.01 11.01 6.80
N LEU A 203 0.69 10.85 6.87
CA LEU A 203 -0.28 11.95 6.78
C LEU A 203 -0.02 13.01 7.85
N GLY A 204 0.18 12.60 9.11
CA GLY A 204 0.51 13.49 10.22
C GLY A 204 1.82 14.25 10.01
N ALA A 205 2.87 13.57 9.54
CA ALA A 205 4.15 14.18 9.21
C ALA A 205 4.02 15.20 8.07
N VAL A 206 3.31 14.89 6.99
CA VAL A 206 3.07 15.85 5.90
C VAL A 206 2.22 17.02 6.36
N ARG A 207 1.25 16.86 7.28
CA ARG A 207 0.48 17.99 7.83
C ARG A 207 1.35 18.95 8.64
N ARG A 208 2.37 18.44 9.33
CA ARG A 208 3.25 19.21 10.23
C ARG A 208 4.61 19.58 9.64
N ALA A 209 4.91 19.17 8.41
CA ALA A 209 6.13 19.56 7.71
C ALA A 209 6.25 21.10 7.60
N PRO A 210 7.48 21.64 7.53
CA PRO A 210 7.71 23.08 7.41
C PRO A 210 6.87 23.71 6.28
N ARG A 211 6.41 24.94 6.48
CA ARG A 211 5.80 25.78 5.44
C ARG A 211 6.75 26.97 5.21
N VAL A 212 6.77 27.51 4.00
CA VAL A 212 7.32 28.86 3.80
C VAL A 212 6.36 29.80 4.51
N GLU A 213 6.85 30.53 5.51
CA GLU A 213 6.15 31.65 6.13
C GLU A 213 6.22 32.88 5.22
#